data_AF-A0A086XQ12-F1
#
_entry.id   AF-A0A086XQ12-F1
#
_cell.length_a   1.000
_cell.length_b   1.000
_cell.length_c   1.000
_cell.angle_alpha   90.00
_cell.angle_beta   90.00
_cell.angle_gamma   90.00
#
_symmetry.space_group_name_H-M   'P 1'
#
loop_
_entity.id
_entity.type
_entity.pdbx_description
1 polymer ?
#
loop_
_entity_poly.entity_id
_entity_poly.type
_entity_poly.pdbx_seq_one_letter_code
_entity_poly.pdbx_strand_id
1 'polypeptide(L)'
;IRYAVIGPAAYSDAAGGKRVTESLIAAGADIVFGEGNGSSFGMLQAVETTKATDGGKVYFIDVIGDKTPIDKGYLLSSVLWNLEPVFAAMIADVKAGSYGSHNYDINLKDGSVDLLHTKNIPDDVWAEVMKAKQDIIDGKI
;
A
#
# COMPACT_ATOMS: atom_id res chain seq x y z
N ILE A 1 0.27 6.71 16.15
CA ILE A 1 -0.13 5.63 15.22
C ILE A 1 -1.19 4.79 15.91
N ARG A 2 -2.32 4.50 15.24
CA ARG A 2 -3.38 3.61 15.73
C ARG A 2 -3.44 2.37 14.83
N TYR A 3 -3.62 1.21 15.44
CA TYR A 3 -3.75 -0.05 14.73
C TYR A 3 -5.15 -0.62 14.96
N ALA A 4 -5.80 -1.07 13.89
CA ALA A 4 -7.09 -1.74 13.96
C ALA A 4 -7.16 -2.88 12.96
N VAL A 5 -7.92 -3.91 13.31
CA VAL A 5 -8.12 -5.11 12.50
C VAL A 5 -9.61 -5.28 12.25
N ILE A 6 -9.98 -5.49 10.98
CA ILE A 6 -11.38 -5.75 10.61
C ILE A 6 -11.81 -7.15 11.08
N GLY A 7 -10.93 -8.14 10.87
CA GLY A 7 -11.10 -9.53 11.31
C GLY A 7 -10.06 -10.46 10.66
N PRO A 8 -9.90 -11.70 11.17
CA PRO A 8 -8.82 -12.62 10.76
C PRO A 8 -8.91 -13.12 9.31
N ALA A 9 -10.06 -12.96 8.63
CA ALA A 9 -10.28 -13.38 7.24
C ALA A 9 -11.06 -12.34 6.44
N ALA A 10 -10.91 -11.06 6.80
CA ALA A 10 -11.77 -9.99 6.31
C ALA A 10 -11.37 -9.43 4.95
N TYR A 11 -10.49 -10.08 4.17
CA TYR A 11 -9.90 -9.57 2.91
C TYR A 11 -10.90 -9.10 1.85
N SER A 12 -12.14 -9.56 1.91
CA SER A 12 -13.21 -9.16 0.99
C SER A 12 -14.34 -8.37 1.67
N ASP A 13 -14.19 -8.05 2.96
CA ASP A 13 -15.17 -7.31 3.76
C ASP A 13 -14.98 -5.80 3.62
N ALA A 14 -15.43 -5.26 2.49
CA ALA A 14 -15.44 -3.81 2.26
C ALA A 14 -16.33 -3.07 3.27
N ALA A 15 -17.46 -3.65 3.69
CA ALA A 15 -18.33 -3.02 4.68
C ALA A 15 -17.63 -2.88 6.04
N GLY A 16 -16.90 -3.91 6.46
CA GLY A 16 -16.03 -3.90 7.63
C GLY A 16 -14.88 -2.91 7.51
N GLY A 17 -14.20 -2.89 6.36
CA GLY A 17 -13.14 -1.93 6.08
C GLY A 17 -13.60 -0.49 6.21
N LYS A 18 -14.79 -0.17 5.69
CA LYS A 18 -15.38 1.18 5.82
C LYS A 18 -15.61 1.55 7.28
N ARG A 19 -16.38 0.72 8.00
CA ARG A 19 -16.79 1.00 9.39
C ARG A 19 -15.61 1.16 10.35
N VAL A 20 -14.60 0.29 10.22
CA VAL A 20 -13.40 0.36 11.06
C VAL A 20 -12.59 1.61 10.72
N THR A 21 -12.43 1.93 9.44
CA THR A 21 -11.71 3.14 9.01
C THR A 21 -12.42 4.41 9.48
N GLU A 22 -13.74 4.49 9.38
CA GLU A 22 -14.54 5.59 9.93
C GLU A 22 -14.29 5.79 11.44
N SER A 23 -14.15 4.71 12.21
CA SER A 23 -13.82 4.78 13.64
C SER A 23 -12.42 5.33 13.91
N LEU A 24 -11.44 5.03 13.04
CA LEU A 24 -10.09 5.57 13.13
C LEU A 24 -10.06 7.06 12.79
N ILE A 25 -10.81 7.46 11.74
CA ILE A 25 -10.97 8.87 11.35
C ILE A 25 -11.66 9.65 12.47
N ALA A 26 -12.73 9.11 13.06
CA ALA A 26 -13.42 9.72 14.19
C ALA A 26 -12.53 9.85 15.44
N ALA A 27 -11.55 8.95 15.60
CA ALA A 27 -10.54 9.08 16.64
C ALA A 27 -9.48 10.16 16.31
N GLY A 28 -9.46 10.72 15.10
CA GLY A 28 -8.53 11.77 14.65
C GLY A 28 -7.44 11.27 13.72
N ALA A 29 -7.65 10.18 12.98
CA ALA A 29 -6.75 9.83 11.88
C ALA A 29 -7.03 10.73 10.67
N ASP A 30 -5.97 11.28 10.10
CA ASP A 30 -5.93 12.10 8.88
C ASP A 30 -5.21 11.38 7.72
N ILE A 31 -4.50 10.28 8.01
CA ILE A 31 -3.92 9.35 7.03
C ILE A 31 -4.27 7.92 7.44
N VAL A 32 -4.72 7.11 6.47
CA VAL A 32 -5.05 5.70 6.63
C VAL A 32 -4.15 4.87 5.74
N PHE A 33 -3.33 4.01 6.33
CA PHE A 33 -2.60 2.96 5.60
C PHE A 33 -3.43 1.67 5.61
N GLY A 34 -3.96 1.27 4.45
CA GLY A 34 -5.00 0.26 4.33
C GLY A 34 -4.54 -1.09 3.79
N GLU A 35 -3.98 -1.93 4.66
CA GLU A 35 -3.63 -3.30 4.32
C GLU A 35 -4.87 -4.21 4.35
N GLY A 36 -5.46 -4.55 3.20
CA GLY A 36 -6.68 -5.37 3.22
C GLY A 36 -7.23 -5.91 1.90
N ASN A 37 -6.48 -5.95 0.80
CA ASN A 37 -6.95 -6.43 -0.51
C ASN A 37 -8.31 -5.83 -0.89
N GLY A 38 -9.39 -6.62 -0.92
CA GLY A 38 -10.75 -6.16 -1.24
C GLY A 38 -11.36 -5.24 -0.17
N SER A 39 -10.98 -5.37 1.11
CA SER A 39 -11.45 -4.48 2.17
C SER A 39 -10.96 -3.05 1.98
N SER A 40 -9.82 -2.87 1.29
CA SER A 40 -9.25 -1.54 0.97
C SER A 40 -10.23 -0.66 0.19
N PHE A 41 -11.15 -1.23 -0.60
CA PHE A 41 -12.20 -0.45 -1.27
C PHE A 41 -13.18 0.18 -0.27
N GLY A 42 -13.46 -0.49 0.84
CA GLY A 42 -14.23 0.08 1.94
C GLY A 42 -13.46 1.18 2.69
N MET A 43 -12.16 0.98 2.89
CA MET A 43 -11.28 1.99 3.50
C MET A 43 -11.20 3.25 2.61
N LEU A 44 -11.05 3.07 1.30
CA LEU A 44 -11.11 4.15 0.31
C LEU A 44 -12.45 4.90 0.38
N GLN A 45 -13.57 4.16 0.43
CA GLN A 45 -14.88 4.77 0.59
C GLN A 45 -14.98 5.59 1.89
N ALA A 46 -14.41 5.11 2.99
CA ALA A 46 -14.41 5.83 4.26
C ALA A 46 -13.64 7.16 4.16
N VAL A 47 -12.43 7.17 3.58
CA VAL A 47 -11.65 8.42 3.44
C VAL A 47 -12.32 9.41 2.47
N GLU A 48 -13.02 8.91 1.44
CA GLU A 48 -13.72 9.75 0.47
C GLU A 48 -14.97 10.44 1.05
N THR A 49 -15.54 9.88 2.12
CA THR A 49 -16.85 10.29 2.66
C THR A 49 -16.79 10.83 4.09
N THR A 50 -15.64 10.71 4.77
CA THR A 50 -15.46 11.15 6.14
C THR A 50 -14.33 12.17 6.22
N LYS A 51 -14.62 13.34 6.78
CA LYS A 51 -13.61 14.38 7.00
C LYS A 51 -12.75 14.05 8.21
N ALA A 52 -11.52 14.53 8.20
CA ALA A 52 -10.68 14.54 9.40
C ALA A 52 -11.32 15.41 10.49
N THR A 53 -10.87 15.25 11.74
CA THR A 53 -11.45 15.95 12.90
C THR A 53 -11.28 17.47 12.85
N ASP A 54 -10.33 17.97 12.06
CA ASP A 54 -10.11 19.39 11.78
C ASP A 54 -10.95 19.92 10.59
N GLY A 55 -11.78 19.06 9.98
CA GLY A 55 -12.59 19.36 8.80
C GLY A 55 -11.86 19.18 7.47
N GLY A 56 -10.58 18.77 7.50
CA GLY A 56 -9.74 18.50 6.34
C GLY A 56 -10.04 17.16 5.66
N LYS A 57 -9.21 16.84 4.67
CA LYS A 57 -9.23 15.53 3.99
C LYS A 57 -8.54 14.48 4.84
N VAL A 58 -8.98 13.24 4.67
CA VAL A 58 -8.22 12.07 5.10
C VAL A 58 -7.54 11.47 3.88
N TYR A 59 -6.25 11.19 3.97
CA TYR A 59 -5.50 10.58 2.88
C TYR A 59 -5.40 9.06 3.04
N PHE A 60 -5.30 8.36 1.91
CA PHE A 60 -5.21 6.90 1.88
C PHE A 60 -3.88 6.45 1.28
N ILE A 61 -3.20 5.55 1.97
CA ILE A 61 -2.07 4.78 1.45
C ILE A 61 -2.59 3.36 1.21
N ASP A 62 -2.59 2.94 -0.04
CA ASP A 62 -3.09 1.64 -0.48
C ASP A 62 -1.99 0.56 -0.52
N VAL A 63 -2.34 -0.66 -0.90
CA VAL A 63 -1.40 -1.76 -1.13
C VAL A 63 -1.69 -2.56 -2.40
N ILE A 64 -0.69 -3.31 -2.85
CA ILE A 64 -0.66 -4.28 -3.96
C ILE A 64 -0.71 -3.65 -5.36
N GLY A 65 -1.46 -2.56 -5.57
CA GLY A 65 -1.66 -2.01 -6.90
C GLY A 65 -1.89 -0.50 -6.97
N ASP A 66 -2.17 -0.04 -8.18
CA ASP A 66 -2.41 1.36 -8.48
C ASP A 66 -3.91 1.66 -8.62
N LYS A 67 -4.47 2.36 -7.63
CA LYS A 67 -5.87 2.86 -7.64
C LYS A 67 -6.02 4.25 -8.25
N THR A 68 -4.97 4.86 -8.83
CA THR A 68 -5.05 6.17 -9.51
C THR A 68 -6.19 6.27 -10.52
N PRO A 69 -6.51 5.24 -11.33
CA PRO A 69 -7.62 5.33 -12.29
C PRO A 69 -9.01 5.56 -11.67
N ILE A 70 -9.18 5.26 -10.38
CA ILE A 70 -10.45 5.45 -9.64
C ILE A 70 -10.34 6.47 -8.50
N ASP A 71 -9.15 7.05 -8.30
CA ASP A 71 -8.91 8.01 -7.22
C ASP A 71 -9.66 9.32 -7.45
N LYS A 72 -10.28 9.84 -6.38
CA LYS A 72 -10.98 11.13 -6.35
C LYS A 72 -10.16 12.23 -5.68
N GLY A 73 -8.84 12.05 -5.57
CA GLY A 73 -7.91 12.96 -4.91
C GLY A 73 -7.73 12.69 -3.42
N TYR A 74 -7.81 11.42 -3.02
CA TYR A 74 -7.61 10.93 -1.65
C TYR A 74 -6.44 9.94 -1.55
N LEU A 75 -6.02 9.31 -2.67
CA LEU A 75 -4.87 8.41 -2.72
C LEU A 75 -3.56 9.18 -2.57
N LEU A 76 -2.91 9.05 -1.41
CA LEU A 76 -1.60 9.63 -1.14
C LEU A 76 -0.48 8.82 -1.81
N SER A 77 -0.52 7.50 -1.66
CA SER A 77 0.43 6.56 -2.25
C SER A 77 -0.15 5.15 -2.25
N SER A 78 0.63 4.18 -2.72
CA SER A 78 0.33 2.76 -2.64
C SER A 78 1.63 1.96 -2.57
N VAL A 79 1.66 0.90 -1.76
CA VAL A 79 2.72 -0.10 -1.84
C VAL A 79 2.47 -0.96 -3.08
N LEU A 80 3.26 -0.77 -4.12
CA LEU A 80 3.14 -1.47 -5.38
C LEU A 80 3.84 -2.83 -5.30
N TRP A 81 3.17 -3.88 -5.76
CA TRP A 81 3.74 -5.22 -5.89
C TRP A 81 3.92 -5.55 -7.36
N ASN A 82 5.15 -5.39 -7.86
CA ASN A 82 5.52 -5.80 -9.21
C ASN A 82 6.07 -7.24 -9.18
N LEU A 83 5.17 -8.22 -9.32
CA LEU A 83 5.56 -9.63 -9.27
C LEU A 83 6.07 -10.18 -10.61
N GLU A 84 6.17 -9.35 -11.66
CA GLU A 84 6.72 -9.77 -12.94
C GLU A 84 8.13 -10.38 -12.83
N PRO A 85 9.14 -9.72 -12.23
CA PRO A 85 10.48 -10.30 -12.08
C PRO A 85 10.48 -11.60 -11.27
N VAL A 86 9.63 -11.67 -10.23
CA VAL A 86 9.50 -12.83 -9.34
C VAL A 86 8.94 -14.02 -10.11
N PHE A 87 7.82 -13.85 -10.82
CA PHE A 87 7.21 -14.92 -11.60
C PHE A 87 8.06 -15.31 -12.81
N ALA A 88 8.76 -14.35 -13.44
CA ALA A 88 9.69 -14.65 -14.51
C ALA A 88 10.83 -15.57 -14.05
N ALA A 89 11.40 -15.33 -12.87
CA ALA A 89 12.41 -16.19 -12.26
C ALA A 89 11.84 -17.58 -11.95
N MET A 90 10.67 -17.67 -11.32
CA MET A 90 10.00 -18.95 -11.06
C MET A 90 9.78 -19.77 -12.33
N ILE A 91 9.28 -19.14 -13.40
CA ILE A 91 9.06 -19.80 -14.70
C ILE A 91 10.39 -20.28 -15.30
N ALA A 92 11.46 -19.51 -15.18
CA ALA A 92 12.79 -19.90 -15.66
C ALA A 92 13.29 -21.16 -14.93
N ASP A 93 13.14 -21.21 -13.60
CA ASP A 93 13.57 -22.37 -12.80
C ASP A 93 12.71 -23.61 -13.04
N VAL A 94 11.41 -23.45 -13.28
CA VAL A 94 10.56 -24.58 -13.70
C VAL A 94 11.08 -25.17 -15.01
N LYS A 95 11.43 -24.32 -16.00
CA LYS A 95 11.98 -24.77 -17.28
C LYS A 95 13.36 -25.42 -17.15
N ALA A 96 14.17 -24.96 -16.19
CA ALA A 96 15.48 -25.50 -15.91
C ALA A 96 15.45 -26.75 -15.00
N GLY A 97 14.29 -27.11 -14.44
CA GLY A 97 14.15 -28.21 -13.49
C GLY A 97 14.72 -27.92 -12.09
N SER A 98 14.97 -26.64 -11.76
CA SER A 98 15.52 -26.16 -10.49
C SER A 98 14.48 -25.55 -9.55
N TYR A 99 13.21 -25.52 -9.94
CA TYR A 99 12.15 -24.92 -9.12
C TYR A 99 12.08 -25.51 -7.71
N GLY A 100 11.91 -24.65 -6.71
CA GLY A 100 11.85 -25.03 -5.29
C GLY A 100 13.22 -25.22 -4.63
N SER A 101 14.32 -24.94 -5.34
CA SER A 101 15.68 -24.96 -4.77
C SER A 101 16.03 -23.72 -3.94
N HIS A 102 15.27 -22.64 -4.07
CA HIS A 102 15.42 -21.43 -3.27
C HIS A 102 14.08 -20.67 -3.10
N ASN A 103 14.06 -19.72 -2.17
CA ASN A 103 12.95 -18.78 -2.01
C ASN A 103 13.08 -17.63 -3.03
N TYR A 104 11.94 -17.06 -3.41
CA TYR A 104 11.89 -15.85 -4.24
C TYR A 104 11.44 -14.69 -3.35
N ASP A 105 12.36 -13.80 -3.06
CA ASP A 105 12.09 -12.64 -2.22
C ASP A 105 11.49 -11.50 -3.04
N ILE A 106 10.62 -10.72 -2.39
CA ILE A 106 10.24 -9.40 -2.89
C ILE A 106 11.06 -8.34 -2.16
N ASN A 107 11.57 -7.35 -2.86
CA ASN A 107 12.47 -6.34 -2.31
C ASN A 107 12.46 -5.03 -3.11
N LEU A 108 13.06 -3.99 -2.52
CA LEU A 108 13.18 -2.66 -3.13
C LEU A 108 14.24 -2.61 -4.23
N LYS A 109 15.22 -3.54 -4.22
CA LYS A 109 16.39 -3.53 -5.11
C LYS A 109 16.04 -3.98 -6.53
N ASP A 110 15.18 -4.99 -6.64
CA ASP A 110 14.68 -5.49 -7.93
C ASP A 110 13.35 -4.83 -8.35
N GLY A 111 12.83 -3.91 -7.54
CA GLY A 111 11.60 -3.18 -7.79
C GLY A 111 10.34 -4.03 -7.72
N SER A 112 10.41 -5.23 -7.14
CA SER A 112 9.23 -6.08 -6.90
C SER A 112 8.32 -5.54 -5.81
N VAL A 113 8.85 -4.70 -4.93
CA VAL A 113 8.09 -3.78 -4.07
C VAL A 113 8.56 -2.35 -4.32
N ASP A 114 7.60 -1.43 -4.44
CA ASP A 114 7.89 0.00 -4.57
C ASP A 114 6.77 0.86 -3.98
N LEU A 115 6.93 2.19 -4.03
CA LEU A 115 5.88 3.14 -3.70
C LEU A 115 5.37 3.87 -4.95
N LEU A 116 4.07 4.09 -5.00
CA LEU A 116 3.44 4.94 -6.01
C LEU A 116 3.67 6.42 -5.68
N HIS A 117 4.32 7.16 -6.58
CA HIS A 117 4.39 8.62 -6.50
C HIS A 117 3.09 9.24 -7.02
N THR A 118 2.42 10.04 -6.19
CA THR A 118 1.21 10.77 -6.60
C THR A 118 1.44 12.26 -6.48
N LYS A 119 0.57 13.05 -7.14
CA LYS A 119 0.54 14.52 -7.01
C LYS A 119 0.31 15.04 -5.58
N ASN A 120 -0.12 14.17 -4.65
CA ASN A 120 -0.34 14.54 -3.26
C ASN A 120 0.97 14.53 -2.45
N ILE A 121 2.07 14.03 -3.02
CA ILE A 121 3.40 14.00 -2.40
C ILE A 121 4.27 15.09 -3.05
N PRO A 122 4.64 16.14 -2.30
CA PRO A 122 5.60 17.14 -2.76
C PRO A 122 6.94 16.53 -3.21
N ASP A 123 7.60 17.15 -4.18
CA ASP A 123 8.83 16.62 -4.78
C ASP A 123 9.99 16.50 -3.77
N ASP A 124 10.09 17.43 -2.82
CA ASP A 124 11.10 17.39 -1.75
C ASP A 124 10.87 16.21 -0.81
N VAL A 125 9.62 15.98 -0.39
CA VAL A 125 9.24 14.81 0.42
C VAL A 125 9.49 13.51 -0.35
N TRP A 126 9.16 13.47 -1.64
CA TRP A 126 9.43 12.30 -2.48
C TRP A 126 10.93 12.01 -2.60
N ALA A 127 11.75 13.05 -2.73
CA ALA A 127 13.20 12.90 -2.75
C ALA A 127 13.75 12.32 -1.44
N GLU A 128 13.21 12.71 -0.28
CA GLU A 128 13.55 12.12 1.02
C GLU A 128 13.18 10.63 1.09
N VAL A 129 11.99 10.26 0.60
CA VAL A 129 11.55 8.85 0.52
C VAL A 129 12.46 8.03 -0.40
N MET A 130 12.83 8.56 -1.57
CA MET A 130 13.72 7.86 -2.51
C MET A 130 15.14 7.72 -1.95
N LYS A 131 15.61 8.68 -1.15
CA LYS A 131 16.86 8.53 -0.40
C LYS A 131 16.75 7.41 0.64
N ALA A 132 15.68 7.35 1.42
CA ALA A 132 15.46 6.28 2.39
C ALA A 132 15.40 4.90 1.70
N LYS A 133 14.72 4.80 0.55
CA LYS A 133 14.72 3.60 -0.30
C LYS A 133 16.13 3.17 -0.67
N GLN A 134 16.97 4.11 -1.11
CA GLN A 134 18.37 3.79 -1.45
C GLN A 134 19.17 3.35 -0.23
N ASP A 135 18.97 3.99 0.92
CA ASP A 135 19.67 3.61 2.14
C ASP A 135 19.29 2.19 2.62
N ILE A 136 18.03 1.75 2.44
CA ILE A 136 17.60 0.35 2.66
C ILE A 136 18.27 -0.60 1.67
N ILE A 137 18.30 -0.25 0.37
CA ILE A 137 18.94 -1.06 -0.68
C ILE A 137 20.45 -1.24 -0.40
N ASP A 138 21.09 -0.18 0.11
CA ASP A 138 22.50 -0.18 0.48
C ASP A 138 22.77 -0.88 1.83
N GLY A 139 21.73 -1.28 2.56
CA GLY A 139 21.83 -1.91 3.88
C GLY A 139 22.30 -0.99 5.00
N LYS A 140 22.09 0.34 4.86
CA LYS A 140 22.43 1.33 5.90
C LYS A 140 21.38 1.41 7.00
N ILE A 141 20.14 1.01 6.69
CA ILE A 141 18.98 0.90 7.58
C ILE A 141 18.19 -0.36 7.27
#